data_AF-A0A257GUR7-F1
#
_entry.id   AF-A0A257GUR7-F1
#
_cell.length_a   1.000
_cell.length_b   1.000
_cell.length_c   1.000
_cell.angle_alpha   90.00
_cell.angle_beta   90.00
_cell.angle_gamma   90.00
#
_symmetry.space_group_name_H-M   'P 1'
#
loop_
_entity.id
_entity.type
_entity.pdbx_description
1 polymer ?
#
loop_
_entity_poly.entity_id
_entity_poly.type
_entity_poly.pdbx_seq_one_letter_code
_entity_poly.pdbx_strand_id
1 'polypeptide(L)'
;ANPEPQAQFALLTDWADAETEKLETDSALLASAVAEIQALNASYPQQVGMPPRFILLHRHRKFSPSEQCWMGWERKRGKLESLISALATGAKTEFISLGESSRLAANTRYVLTLDSDTRLPPGRLRELVGVAAHPSNQPRLDASGRRVVSGYGILQPRIVTPLPATKDFTLFHWLFAGHCGIDPYSAATSEVYQDVFGEGSFSGKGLLNVQAVHAVLDN
;
A
#
# COMPACT_ATOMS: atom_id res chain seq x y z
N ALA A 1 -13.70 -9.12 -4.34
CA ALA A 1 -12.28 -8.77 -4.59
C ALA A 1 -12.19 -7.90 -5.85
N ASN A 2 -11.14 -7.09 -5.99
CA ASN A 2 -10.97 -6.25 -7.17
C ASN A 2 -10.54 -7.12 -8.39
N PRO A 3 -11.29 -7.10 -9.52
CA PRO A 3 -11.07 -8.01 -10.65
C PRO A 3 -9.92 -7.61 -11.58
N GLU A 4 -9.26 -6.45 -11.39
CA GLU A 4 -8.22 -5.96 -12.31
C GLU A 4 -7.12 -7.03 -12.58
N PRO A 5 -6.91 -7.46 -13.84
CA PRO A 5 -5.97 -8.54 -14.17
C PRO A 5 -4.51 -8.22 -13.86
N GLN A 6 -4.14 -6.94 -13.94
CA GLN A 6 -2.77 -6.43 -13.70
C GLN A 6 -2.54 -6.04 -12.24
N ALA A 7 -3.49 -6.32 -11.33
CA ALA A 7 -3.33 -6.05 -9.91
C ALA A 7 -2.76 -7.27 -9.18
N GLN A 8 -1.65 -7.04 -8.47
CA GLN A 8 -1.10 -7.97 -7.49
C GLN A 8 -1.43 -7.46 -6.08
N PHE A 9 -1.85 -8.36 -5.20
CA PHE A 9 -2.19 -8.08 -3.81
C PHE A 9 -1.09 -8.62 -2.90
N ALA A 10 -0.45 -7.72 -2.15
CA ALA A 10 0.62 -8.09 -1.24
C ALA A 10 0.17 -7.89 0.21
N LEU A 11 0.32 -8.92 1.02
CA LEU A 11 0.21 -8.83 2.47
C LEU A 11 1.60 -8.51 3.04
N LEU A 12 1.78 -7.30 3.61
CA LEU A 12 3.05 -6.86 4.19
C LEU A 12 3.01 -7.00 5.71
N THR A 13 3.77 -7.94 6.24
CA THR A 13 3.72 -8.32 7.65
C THR A 13 5.10 -8.27 8.31
N ASP A 14 5.06 -8.02 9.61
CA ASP A 14 6.19 -8.14 10.52
C ASP A 14 5.80 -9.15 11.60
N TRP A 15 6.80 -9.64 12.31
CA TRP A 15 6.56 -10.36 13.55
C TRP A 15 6.05 -9.42 14.65
N ALA A 16 5.36 -9.99 15.66
CA ALA A 16 5.08 -9.28 16.89
C ALA A 16 6.39 -8.96 17.64
N ASP A 17 6.40 -7.85 18.36
CA ASP A 17 7.53 -7.39 19.17
C ASP A 17 7.92 -8.48 20.20
N ALA A 18 9.22 -8.72 20.40
CA ALA A 18 9.75 -9.82 21.21
C ALA A 18 11.07 -9.47 21.90
N GLU A 19 11.44 -10.23 22.93
CA GLU A 19 12.73 -10.11 23.64
C GLU A 19 13.90 -10.72 22.85
N THR A 20 13.60 -11.63 21.92
CA THR A 20 14.58 -12.31 21.07
C THR A 20 14.26 -12.10 19.59
N GLU A 21 15.27 -12.25 18.73
CA GLU A 21 15.10 -12.09 17.28
C GLU A 21 14.07 -13.08 16.70
N LYS A 22 14.06 -14.30 17.23
CA LYS A 22 13.21 -15.42 16.80
C LYS A 22 12.49 -16.03 18.00
N LEU A 23 11.22 -16.34 17.80
CA LEU A 23 10.39 -17.14 18.71
C LEU A 23 10.09 -18.49 18.08
N GLU A 24 9.85 -19.50 18.91
CA GLU A 24 9.54 -20.86 18.44
C GLU A 24 8.25 -20.90 17.60
N THR A 25 7.29 -20.02 17.89
CA THR A 25 5.99 -19.93 17.21
C THR A 25 6.07 -19.29 15.83
N ASP A 26 7.13 -18.55 15.52
CA ASP A 26 7.27 -17.80 14.26
C ASP A 26 7.16 -18.73 13.05
N SER A 27 7.89 -19.85 13.08
CA SER A 27 7.93 -20.78 11.93
C SER A 27 6.54 -21.32 11.55
N ALA A 28 5.74 -21.70 12.55
CA ALA A 28 4.39 -22.23 12.35
C ALA A 28 3.43 -21.15 11.84
N LEU A 29 3.53 -19.93 12.35
CA LEU A 29 2.71 -18.80 11.89
C LEU A 29 3.02 -18.42 10.44
N LEU A 30 4.31 -18.37 10.06
CA LEU A 30 4.70 -18.08 8.68
C LEU A 30 4.20 -19.17 7.73
N ALA A 31 4.36 -20.44 8.12
CA ALA A 31 3.91 -21.57 7.31
C ALA A 31 2.38 -21.53 7.08
N SER A 32 1.61 -21.21 8.13
CA SER A 32 0.16 -21.03 8.03
C SER A 32 -0.20 -19.90 7.04
N ALA A 33 0.42 -18.73 7.17
CA ALA A 33 0.18 -17.61 6.25
C ALA A 33 0.56 -17.93 4.80
N VAL A 34 1.64 -18.68 4.57
CA VAL A 34 2.04 -19.15 3.24
C VAL A 34 0.99 -20.10 2.65
N ALA A 35 0.49 -21.05 3.45
CA ALA A 35 -0.54 -22.00 3.00
C ALA A 35 -1.83 -21.28 2.59
N GLU A 36 -2.27 -20.28 3.35
CA GLU A 36 -3.45 -19.46 3.01
C GLU A 36 -3.26 -18.68 1.70
N ILE A 37 -2.08 -18.10 1.48
CA ILE A 37 -1.75 -17.40 0.22
C ILE A 37 -1.74 -18.38 -0.97
N GLN A 38 -1.23 -19.59 -0.78
CA GLN A 38 -1.26 -20.63 -1.80
C GLN A 38 -2.70 -21.07 -2.13
N ALA A 39 -3.53 -21.28 -1.11
CA ALA A 39 -4.96 -21.60 -1.29
C ALA A 39 -5.72 -20.49 -2.03
N LEU A 40 -5.43 -19.22 -1.73
CA LEU A 40 -5.97 -18.08 -2.47
C LEU A 40 -5.52 -18.09 -3.93
N ASN A 41 -4.24 -18.29 -4.23
CA ASN A 41 -3.76 -18.34 -5.61
C ASN A 41 -4.33 -19.55 -6.38
N ALA A 42 -4.60 -20.67 -5.72
CA ALA A 42 -5.27 -21.82 -6.33
C ALA A 42 -6.74 -21.50 -6.69
N SER A 43 -7.42 -20.71 -5.85
CA SER A 43 -8.80 -20.26 -6.08
C SER A 43 -8.89 -19.16 -7.16
N TYR A 44 -7.81 -18.42 -7.39
CA TYR A 44 -7.73 -17.32 -8.35
C TYR A 44 -6.48 -17.42 -9.22
N PRO A 45 -6.40 -18.45 -10.08
CA PRO A 45 -5.20 -18.72 -10.87
C PRO A 45 -4.92 -17.58 -11.86
N GLN A 46 -3.63 -17.31 -12.05
CA GLN A 46 -3.13 -16.40 -13.08
C GLN A 46 -2.73 -17.18 -14.33
N GLN A 47 -2.64 -16.47 -15.46
CA GLN A 47 -2.15 -17.06 -16.71
C GLN A 47 -0.71 -17.54 -16.56
N VAL A 48 -0.33 -18.57 -17.32
CA VAL A 48 1.05 -19.10 -17.32
C VAL A 48 2.03 -17.97 -17.65
N GLY A 49 3.08 -17.84 -16.83
CA GLY A 49 4.11 -16.81 -16.99
C GLY A 49 3.80 -15.48 -16.28
N MET A 50 2.58 -15.28 -15.78
CA MET A 50 2.25 -14.13 -14.95
C MET A 50 2.67 -14.37 -13.48
N PRO A 51 3.02 -13.31 -12.74
CA PRO A 51 3.28 -13.42 -11.31
C PRO A 51 2.00 -13.82 -10.56
N PRO A 52 2.12 -14.48 -9.38
CA PRO A 52 0.97 -14.86 -8.58
C PRO A 52 0.16 -13.63 -8.15
N ARG A 53 -1.16 -13.79 -8.06
CA ARG A 53 -2.08 -12.69 -7.77
C ARG A 53 -1.97 -12.22 -6.32
N PHE A 54 -1.77 -13.15 -5.40
CA PHE A 54 -1.63 -12.89 -3.97
C PHE A 54 -0.23 -13.26 -3.52
N ILE A 55 0.43 -12.39 -2.76
CA ILE A 55 1.76 -12.64 -2.22
C ILE A 55 1.85 -12.23 -0.75
N LEU A 56 2.78 -12.85 -0.04
CA LEU A 56 3.19 -12.52 1.31
C LEU A 56 4.61 -11.96 1.27
N LEU A 57 4.76 -10.77 1.85
CA LEU A 57 6.05 -10.11 2.02
C LEU A 57 6.27 -9.94 3.51
N HIS A 58 7.12 -10.80 4.06
CA HIS A 58 7.33 -10.90 5.50
C HIS A 58 8.76 -10.53 5.85
N ARG A 59 8.97 -9.69 6.87
CA ARG A 59 10.30 -9.23 7.29
C ARG A 59 10.76 -9.91 8.58
N HIS A 60 12.08 -10.00 8.75
CA HIS A 60 12.69 -10.37 10.03
C HIS A 60 12.53 -9.24 11.06
N ARG A 61 12.60 -9.60 12.36
CA ARG A 61 12.77 -8.61 13.42
C ARG A 61 14.17 -7.99 13.33
N LYS A 62 14.28 -6.71 13.66
CA LYS A 62 15.55 -6.04 13.94
C LYS A 62 15.51 -5.53 15.37
N PHE A 63 16.64 -5.60 16.08
CA PHE A 63 16.73 -5.04 17.42
C PHE A 63 16.58 -3.51 17.34
N SER A 64 15.69 -2.97 18.17
CA SER A 64 15.47 -1.54 18.33
C SER A 64 16.15 -1.06 19.61
N PRO A 65 17.25 -0.29 19.53
CA PRO A 65 17.88 0.27 20.72
C PRO A 65 16.99 1.26 21.49
N SER A 66 16.04 1.93 20.83
CA SER A 66 15.14 2.85 21.53
C SER A 66 14.05 2.12 22.31
N GLU A 67 13.51 1.03 21.74
CA GLU A 67 12.42 0.25 22.35
C GLU A 67 12.94 -0.94 23.19
N GLN A 68 14.24 -1.22 23.14
CA GLN A 68 14.90 -2.34 23.82
C GLN A 68 14.26 -3.71 23.50
N CYS A 69 13.74 -3.88 22.29
CA CYS A 69 13.10 -5.12 21.85
C CYS A 69 13.40 -5.42 20.38
N TRP A 70 13.15 -6.66 19.98
CA TRP A 70 13.18 -7.09 18.58
C TRP A 70 11.83 -6.84 17.95
N MET A 71 11.79 -6.07 16.86
CA MET A 71 10.55 -5.65 16.22
C MET A 71 10.71 -5.39 14.73
N GLY A 72 9.61 -5.18 14.01
CA GLY A 72 9.64 -4.72 12.62
C GLY A 72 10.18 -3.28 12.52
N TRP A 73 11.31 -3.09 11.82
CA TRP A 73 11.93 -1.77 11.65
C TRP A 73 10.92 -0.77 11.05
N GLU A 74 10.73 0.35 11.75
CA GLU A 74 9.86 1.47 11.39
C GLU A 74 8.40 1.13 11.07
N ARG A 75 7.94 -0.05 11.51
CA ARG A 75 6.55 -0.51 11.40
C ARG A 75 5.98 -0.28 9.99
N LYS A 76 4.93 0.55 9.85
CA LYS A 76 4.26 0.82 8.56
C LYS A 76 5.21 1.49 7.56
N ARG A 77 6.01 2.46 7.99
CA ARG A 77 6.93 3.20 7.11
C ARG A 77 7.99 2.26 6.53
N GLY A 78 8.68 1.53 7.38
CA GLY A 78 9.75 0.63 6.93
C GLY A 78 9.26 -0.48 6.00
N LYS A 79 8.04 -1.00 6.19
CA LYS A 79 7.42 -1.97 5.27
C LYS A 79 7.23 -1.38 3.87
N LEU A 80 6.72 -0.15 3.79
CA LEU A 80 6.51 0.52 2.52
C LEU A 80 7.82 0.88 1.84
N GLU A 81 8.81 1.39 2.57
CA GLU A 81 10.13 1.70 2.03
C GLU A 81 10.81 0.45 1.47
N SER A 82 10.78 -0.67 2.21
CA SER A 82 11.33 -1.95 1.76
C SER A 82 10.64 -2.45 0.48
N LEU A 83 9.32 -2.30 0.39
CA LEU A 83 8.56 -2.67 -0.82
C LEU A 83 8.91 -1.76 -2.01
N ILE A 84 8.94 -0.45 -1.80
CA ILE A 84 9.24 0.52 -2.87
C ILE A 84 10.65 0.29 -3.40
N SER A 85 11.65 0.10 -2.53
CA SER A 85 13.02 -0.23 -2.94
C SER A 85 13.10 -1.54 -3.73
N ALA A 86 12.42 -2.59 -3.25
CA ALA A 86 12.35 -3.87 -3.95
C ALA A 86 11.75 -3.75 -5.36
N LEU A 87 10.66 -2.98 -5.50
CA LEU A 87 9.99 -2.77 -6.79
C LEU A 87 10.79 -1.85 -7.73
N ALA A 88 11.48 -0.85 -7.18
CA ALA A 88 12.21 0.13 -7.98
C ALA A 88 13.52 -0.44 -8.55
N THR A 89 14.25 -1.22 -7.75
CA THR A 89 15.58 -1.73 -8.09
C THR A 89 15.56 -3.17 -8.64
N GLY A 90 14.55 -3.95 -8.28
CA GLY A 90 14.54 -5.40 -8.54
C GLY A 90 15.63 -6.18 -7.79
N ALA A 91 16.30 -5.55 -6.81
CA ALA A 91 17.41 -6.15 -6.06
C ALA A 91 16.91 -7.04 -4.90
N LYS A 92 17.86 -7.63 -4.14
CA LYS A 92 17.56 -8.42 -2.93
C LYS A 92 16.69 -7.60 -1.98
N THR A 93 15.59 -8.21 -1.56
CA THR A 93 14.61 -7.58 -0.68
C THR A 93 14.91 -7.90 0.78
N GLU A 94 14.49 -7.02 1.69
CA GLU A 94 14.48 -7.27 3.15
C GLU A 94 13.41 -8.30 3.56
N PHE A 95 12.66 -8.83 2.59
CA PHE A 95 11.62 -9.83 2.82
C PHE A 95 12.21 -11.24 2.75
N ILE A 96 11.70 -12.11 3.60
CA ILE A 96 12.00 -13.54 3.57
C ILE A 96 11.56 -14.11 2.23
N SER A 97 12.44 -14.88 1.59
CA SER A 97 12.12 -15.56 0.34
C SER A 97 11.19 -16.75 0.62
N LEU A 98 9.97 -16.68 0.08
CA LEU A 98 8.93 -17.70 0.19
C LEU A 98 8.62 -18.33 -1.18
N GLY A 99 9.61 -18.31 -2.08
CA GLY A 99 9.46 -18.72 -3.47
C GLY A 99 8.38 -17.90 -4.20
N GLU A 100 7.50 -18.60 -4.91
CA GLU A 100 6.40 -17.99 -5.66
C GLU A 100 5.49 -17.13 -4.79
N SER A 101 5.22 -17.53 -3.55
CA SER A 101 4.34 -16.78 -2.64
C SER A 101 4.89 -15.41 -2.24
N SER A 102 6.14 -15.08 -2.57
CA SER A 102 6.76 -13.76 -2.32
C SER A 102 7.21 -13.04 -3.61
N ARG A 103 6.82 -13.55 -4.79
CA ARG A 103 7.32 -13.05 -6.07
C ARG A 103 6.58 -11.79 -6.52
N LEU A 104 7.28 -10.65 -6.43
CA LEU A 104 6.79 -9.35 -6.90
C LEU A 104 6.60 -9.33 -8.42
N ALA A 105 5.55 -8.66 -8.87
CA ALA A 105 5.34 -8.37 -10.28
C ALA A 105 6.38 -7.35 -10.78
N ALA A 106 7.17 -7.73 -11.78
CA ALA A 106 8.14 -6.86 -12.40
C ALA A 106 7.47 -5.64 -13.05
N ASN A 107 8.20 -4.51 -13.12
CA ASN A 107 7.73 -3.26 -13.72
C ASN A 107 6.45 -2.68 -13.10
N THR A 108 6.16 -3.00 -11.84
CA THR A 108 5.05 -2.38 -11.09
C THR A 108 5.33 -0.90 -10.92
N ARG A 109 4.49 -0.05 -11.53
CA ARG A 109 4.68 1.41 -11.53
C ARG A 109 4.05 2.11 -10.33
N TYR A 110 2.99 1.54 -9.79
CA TYR A 110 2.21 2.13 -8.72
C TYR A 110 1.92 1.13 -7.61
N VAL A 111 1.96 1.61 -6.37
CA VAL A 111 1.55 0.86 -5.17
C VAL A 111 0.39 1.60 -4.53
N LEU A 112 -0.75 0.92 -4.37
CA LEU A 112 -1.86 1.45 -3.58
C LEU A 112 -1.81 0.83 -2.18
N THR A 113 -1.70 1.66 -1.16
CA THR A 113 -1.76 1.19 0.22
C THR A 113 -3.18 1.29 0.76
N LEU A 114 -3.66 0.20 1.35
CA LEU A 114 -4.99 0.09 1.95
C LEU A 114 -4.84 -0.43 3.38
N ASP A 115 -5.66 0.10 4.27
CA ASP A 115 -5.83 -0.50 5.59
C ASP A 115 -6.91 -1.59 5.51
N SER A 116 -6.95 -2.49 6.50
CA SER A 116 -7.88 -3.62 6.52
C SER A 116 -9.36 -3.21 6.57
N ASP A 117 -9.65 -2.00 7.01
CA ASP A 117 -10.99 -1.39 7.05
C ASP A 117 -11.36 -0.66 5.76
N THR A 118 -10.42 -0.49 4.83
CA THR A 118 -10.61 0.30 3.62
C THR A 118 -11.14 -0.59 2.50
N ARG A 119 -12.37 -0.29 2.03
CA ARG A 119 -12.96 -0.98 0.88
C ARG A 119 -12.57 -0.28 -0.42
N LEU A 120 -12.06 -1.04 -1.37
CA LEU A 120 -11.80 -0.57 -2.74
C LEU A 120 -12.89 -1.09 -3.68
N PRO A 121 -13.84 -0.24 -4.13
CA PRO A 121 -14.87 -0.66 -5.06
C PRO A 121 -14.27 -1.14 -6.39
N PRO A 122 -14.95 -2.06 -7.12
CA PRO A 122 -14.52 -2.49 -8.45
C PRO A 122 -14.29 -1.30 -9.39
N GLY A 123 -13.27 -1.37 -10.24
CA GLY A 123 -12.92 -0.32 -11.20
C GLY A 123 -12.16 0.88 -10.61
N ARG A 124 -12.26 1.15 -9.30
CA ARG A 124 -11.63 2.34 -8.69
C ARG A 124 -10.11 2.32 -8.72
N LEU A 125 -9.48 1.15 -8.66
CA LEU A 125 -8.04 1.04 -8.87
C LEU A 125 -7.63 1.53 -10.27
N ARG A 126 -8.37 1.10 -11.30
CA ARG A 126 -8.09 1.44 -12.69
C ARG A 126 -8.28 2.93 -12.92
N GLU A 127 -9.36 3.51 -12.41
CA GLU A 127 -9.61 4.95 -12.50
C GLU A 127 -8.49 5.75 -11.82
N LEU A 128 -8.11 5.38 -10.59
CA LEU A 128 -7.06 6.06 -9.85
C LEU A 128 -5.71 6.00 -10.56
N VAL A 129 -5.35 4.82 -11.08
CA VAL A 129 -4.14 4.66 -11.91
C VAL A 129 -4.26 5.44 -13.22
N GLY A 130 -5.45 5.51 -13.83
CA GLY A 130 -5.71 6.31 -15.02
C GLY A 130 -5.48 7.81 -14.80
N VAL A 131 -5.95 8.34 -13.67
CA VAL A 131 -5.65 9.72 -13.24
C VAL A 131 -4.14 9.90 -13.08
N ALA A 132 -3.46 8.97 -12.40
CA ALA A 132 -2.02 9.04 -12.17
C ALA A 132 -1.18 8.93 -13.45
N ALA A 133 -1.69 8.22 -14.45
CA ALA A 133 -1.02 8.00 -15.73
C ALA A 133 -1.14 9.20 -16.68
N HIS A 134 -2.07 10.12 -16.44
CA HIS A 134 -2.20 11.34 -17.25
C HIS A 134 -0.87 12.11 -17.27
N PRO A 135 -0.37 12.59 -18.44
CA PRO A 135 0.95 13.20 -18.55
C PRO A 135 1.20 14.39 -17.60
N SER A 136 0.16 15.17 -17.29
CA SER A 136 0.26 16.29 -16.34
C SER A 136 0.39 15.85 -14.88
N ASN A 137 -0.03 14.63 -14.55
CA ASN A 137 0.04 14.06 -13.20
C ASN A 137 1.29 13.20 -13.00
N GLN A 138 1.99 12.82 -14.08
CA GLN A 138 3.22 12.04 -13.97
C GLN A 138 4.31 12.87 -13.26
N PRO A 139 4.94 12.32 -12.21
CA PRO A 139 5.96 13.04 -11.47
C PRO A 139 7.18 13.29 -12.35
N ARG A 140 7.65 14.55 -12.36
CA ARG A 140 8.93 14.94 -12.94
C ARG A 140 9.84 15.38 -11.81
N LEU A 141 11.02 14.75 -11.75
CA LEU A 141 12.04 15.12 -10.78
C LEU A 141 12.87 16.29 -11.31
N ASP A 142 13.43 17.06 -10.39
CA ASP A 142 14.45 18.06 -10.70
C ASP A 142 15.74 17.42 -11.22
N ALA A 143 16.71 18.25 -11.63
CA ALA A 143 17.99 17.76 -12.13
C ALA A 143 18.78 16.93 -11.10
N SER A 144 18.54 17.15 -9.80
CA SER A 144 19.16 16.36 -8.74
C SER A 144 18.51 14.98 -8.55
N GLY A 145 17.30 14.78 -9.09
CA GLY A 145 16.52 13.55 -8.91
C GLY A 145 15.87 13.42 -7.54
N ARG A 146 15.97 14.45 -6.68
CA ARG A 146 15.58 14.37 -5.25
C ARG A 146 14.31 15.13 -4.92
N ARG A 147 13.75 15.88 -5.87
CA ARG A 147 12.53 16.65 -5.66
C ARG A 147 11.61 16.55 -6.87
N VAL A 148 10.33 16.28 -6.62
CA VAL A 148 9.29 16.40 -7.65
C VAL A 148 9.01 17.88 -7.92
N VAL A 149 9.17 18.32 -9.17
CA VAL A 149 8.96 19.71 -9.62
C VAL A 149 7.63 19.92 -10.35
N SER A 150 7.03 18.84 -10.85
CA SER A 150 5.70 18.86 -11.47
C SER A 150 5.06 17.48 -11.45
N GLY A 151 3.74 17.40 -11.50
CA GLY A 151 3.01 16.14 -11.32
C GLY A 151 3.08 15.65 -9.88
N TYR A 152 2.73 14.38 -9.65
CA TYR A 152 2.52 13.85 -8.31
C TYR A 152 3.18 12.49 -8.11
N GLY A 153 4.09 12.40 -7.13
CA GLY A 153 4.67 11.11 -6.69
C GLY A 153 3.71 10.30 -5.81
N ILE A 154 2.77 10.99 -5.16
CA ILE A 154 1.75 10.40 -4.29
C ILE A 154 0.40 11.02 -4.66
N LEU A 155 -0.61 10.18 -4.87
CA LEU A 155 -2.00 10.59 -5.06
C LEU A 155 -2.85 9.98 -3.95
N GLN A 156 -3.45 10.82 -3.13
CA GLN A 156 -4.34 10.38 -2.06
C GLN A 156 -5.79 10.55 -2.50
N PRO A 157 -6.47 9.46 -2.92
CA PRO A 157 -7.89 9.56 -3.20
C PRO A 157 -8.64 9.86 -1.90
N ARG A 158 -9.70 10.65 -2.01
CA ARG A 158 -10.58 10.92 -0.88
C ARG A 158 -11.24 9.62 -0.41
N ILE A 159 -11.11 9.32 0.88
CA ILE A 159 -11.85 8.24 1.52
C ILE A 159 -13.22 8.79 1.88
N VAL A 160 -14.28 8.11 1.43
CA VAL A 160 -15.66 8.48 1.73
C VAL A 160 -16.27 7.38 2.60
N THR A 161 -17.02 7.79 3.63
CA THR A 161 -17.83 6.86 4.43
C THR A 161 -18.90 6.24 3.53
N PRO A 162 -18.93 4.91 3.39
CA PRO A 162 -20.00 4.27 2.63
C PRO A 162 -21.35 4.58 3.28
N LEU A 163 -22.42 4.60 2.48
CA LEU A 163 -23.78 4.65 3.01
C LEU A 163 -23.96 3.47 3.98
N PRO A 164 -24.32 3.71 5.25
CA PRO A 164 -24.55 2.64 6.20
C PRO A 164 -25.73 1.78 5.75
N ALA A 165 -25.67 0.48 6.01
CA ALA A 165 -26.88 -0.35 5.92
C ALA A 165 -27.89 0.16 6.95
N THR A 166 -29.19 0.06 6.66
CA THR A 166 -30.27 0.53 7.55
C THR A 166 -30.19 0.00 8.97
N LYS A 167 -29.64 -1.21 9.16
CA LYS A 167 -29.41 -1.85 10.45
C LYS A 167 -28.25 -1.26 11.28
N ASP A 168 -27.30 -0.59 10.63
CA ASP A 168 -26.08 -0.03 11.24
C ASP A 168 -26.20 1.49 11.42
N PHE A 169 -27.36 2.07 11.08
CA PHE A 169 -27.63 3.49 11.19
C PHE A 169 -27.93 3.89 12.64
N THR A 170 -27.18 4.84 13.16
CA THR A 170 -27.43 5.48 14.47
C THR A 170 -27.45 6.99 14.32
N LEU A 171 -28.09 7.69 15.26
CA LEU A 171 -28.07 9.16 15.28
C LEU A 171 -26.64 9.72 15.38
N PHE A 172 -25.75 9.02 16.09
CA PHE A 172 -24.33 9.37 16.15
C PHE A 172 -23.65 9.22 14.77
N HIS A 173 -23.92 8.12 14.06
CA HIS A 173 -23.41 7.89 12.71
C HIS A 173 -23.86 9.00 11.76
N TRP A 174 -25.14 9.39 11.80
CA TRP A 174 -25.66 10.46 10.94
C TRP A 174 -24.99 11.82 11.20
N LEU A 175 -24.78 12.17 12.47
CA LEU A 175 -24.11 13.42 12.86
C LEU A 175 -22.65 13.45 12.38
N PHE A 176 -21.92 12.33 12.48
CA PHE A 176 -20.49 12.25 12.16
C PHE A 176 -20.18 11.96 10.69
N ALA A 177 -20.98 11.13 10.03
CA ALA A 177 -20.70 10.68 8.67
C ALA A 177 -21.10 11.72 7.60
N GLY A 178 -21.72 12.83 8.01
CA GLY A 178 -22.13 13.92 7.13
C GLY A 178 -23.09 13.47 6.03
N HIS A 179 -23.01 14.11 4.86
CA HIS A 179 -23.82 13.74 3.69
C HIS A 179 -23.27 12.48 3.01
N CYS A 180 -23.56 11.32 3.58
CA CYS A 180 -23.28 10.04 2.96
C CYS A 180 -24.04 9.89 1.62
N GLY A 181 -23.36 9.45 0.56
CA GLY A 181 -24.00 9.13 -0.72
C GLY A 181 -24.30 10.30 -1.65
N ILE A 182 -23.95 11.54 -1.29
CA ILE A 182 -23.98 12.67 -2.23
C ILE A 182 -22.67 12.71 -3.03
N ASP A 183 -22.79 13.04 -4.32
CA ASP A 183 -21.68 13.22 -5.25
C ASP A 183 -20.63 14.20 -4.69
N PRO A 184 -19.38 13.74 -4.39
CA PRO A 184 -18.34 14.59 -3.86
C PRO A 184 -17.92 15.72 -4.81
N TYR A 185 -18.30 15.68 -6.10
CA TYR A 185 -18.08 16.78 -7.03
C TYR A 185 -18.96 18.01 -6.77
N SER A 186 -19.98 17.90 -5.92
CA SER A 186 -20.88 19.02 -5.57
C SER A 186 -20.41 19.83 -4.35
N ALA A 187 -19.37 19.36 -3.64
CA ALA A 187 -18.78 20.06 -2.50
C ALA A 187 -17.34 20.47 -2.83
N ALA A 188 -17.10 21.78 -2.98
CA ALA A 188 -15.75 22.32 -3.07
C ALA A 188 -14.99 21.91 -1.80
N THR A 189 -14.04 20.99 -1.94
CA THR A 189 -13.24 20.51 -0.83
C THR A 189 -11.78 20.63 -1.21
N SER A 190 -11.13 21.59 -0.57
CA SER A 190 -9.71 21.90 -0.71
C SER A 190 -8.92 21.18 0.38
N GLU A 191 -7.75 20.64 0.02
CA GLU A 191 -6.70 20.42 1.01
C GLU A 191 -5.88 21.72 1.01
N VAL A 192 -5.98 22.51 2.08
CA VAL A 192 -5.45 23.88 2.09
C VAL A 192 -3.94 23.91 1.87
N TYR A 193 -3.19 22.93 2.38
CA TYR A 193 -1.75 22.86 2.14
C TYR A 193 -1.43 22.54 0.70
N GLN A 194 -2.20 21.65 0.08
CA GLN A 194 -2.01 21.28 -1.31
C GLN A 194 -2.42 22.42 -2.25
N ASP A 195 -3.52 23.08 -1.96
CA ASP A 195 -4.09 24.11 -2.83
C ASP A 195 -3.34 25.44 -2.72
N VAL A 196 -2.81 25.78 -1.54
CA VAL A 196 -2.08 27.04 -1.32
C VAL A 196 -0.57 26.86 -1.48
N PHE A 197 -0.01 25.74 -1.02
CA PHE A 197 1.44 25.53 -0.95
C PHE A 197 1.95 24.39 -1.83
N GLY A 198 1.07 23.57 -2.41
CA GLY A 198 1.48 22.37 -3.17
C GLY A 198 2.04 21.26 -2.27
N GLU A 199 1.74 21.30 -0.97
CA GLU A 199 2.28 20.37 0.03
C GLU A 199 1.18 19.45 0.59
N GLY A 200 1.55 18.27 1.08
CA GLY A 200 0.59 17.33 1.66
C GLY A 200 1.23 16.41 2.68
N SER A 201 0.45 16.00 3.68
CA SER A 201 0.90 15.06 4.70
C SER A 201 0.65 13.62 4.29
N PHE A 202 1.71 12.81 4.21
CA PHE A 202 1.58 11.39 3.90
C PHE A 202 1.43 10.55 5.18
N SER A 203 0.27 9.91 5.33
CA SER A 203 -0.06 9.02 6.48
C SER A 203 0.07 7.52 6.15
N GLY A 204 0.80 7.16 5.10
CA GLY A 204 0.94 5.77 4.68
C GLY A 204 -0.24 5.24 3.86
N LYS A 205 -1.18 6.10 3.43
CA LYS A 205 -2.32 5.79 2.56
C LYS A 205 -2.20 6.56 1.25
N GLY A 206 -2.45 5.90 0.12
CA GLY A 206 -2.50 6.54 -1.19
C GLY A 206 -1.93 5.66 -2.29
N LEU A 207 -2.01 6.16 -3.52
CA LEU A 207 -1.34 5.62 -4.69
C LEU A 207 0.06 6.26 -4.79
N LEU A 208 1.08 5.42 -4.71
CA LEU A 208 2.49 5.80 -4.74
C LEU A 208 3.06 5.48 -6.12
N ASN A 209 3.75 6.43 -6.75
CA ASN A 209 4.59 6.15 -7.91
C ASN A 209 5.92 5.56 -7.42
N VAL A 210 6.21 4.32 -7.80
CA VAL A 210 7.34 3.55 -7.27
C VAL A 210 8.67 4.28 -7.48
N GLN A 211 8.93 4.75 -8.70
CA GLN A 211 10.22 5.37 -9.04
C GLN A 211 10.37 6.75 -8.42
N ALA A 212 9.33 7.57 -8.43
CA ALA A 212 9.39 8.91 -7.83
C ALA A 212 9.54 8.85 -6.31
N VAL A 213 8.80 7.95 -5.64
CA VAL A 213 8.92 7.77 -4.19
C VAL A 213 10.28 7.19 -3.82
N HIS A 214 10.77 6.21 -4.58
CA HIS A 214 12.12 5.66 -4.38
C HIS A 214 13.19 6.75 -4.50
N ALA A 215 13.21 7.51 -5.59
CA ALA A 215 14.24 8.52 -5.85
C ALA A 215 14.29 9.64 -4.79
N VAL A 216 13.16 9.96 -4.15
CA VAL A 216 13.08 11.01 -3.13
C VAL A 216 13.39 10.49 -1.71
N LEU A 217 13.12 9.21 -1.43
CA LEU A 217 13.32 8.61 -0.11
C LEU A 217 14.67 7.89 0.04
N ASP A 218 15.23 7.35 -1.05
CA ASP A 218 16.52 6.66 -1.07
C ASP A 218 17.65 7.70 -0.98
N ASN A 219 18.08 7.97 0.25
CA ASN A 219 19.18 8.89 0.60
C ASN A 219 20.43 8.12 1.03
#